data_AF-A0A3C1WHI6-F1
#
_entry.id   AF-A0A3C1WHI6-F1
#
_cell.length_a   1.000
_cell.length_b   1.000
_cell.length_c   1.000
_cell.angle_alpha   90.00
_cell.angle_beta   90.00
_cell.angle_gamma   90.00
#
_symmetry.space_group_name_H-M   'P 1'
#
loop_
_entity.id
_entity.type
_entity.pdbx_description
1 polymer ?
#
loop_
_entity_poly.entity_id
_entity_poly.type
_entity_poly.pdbx_seq_one_letter_code
_entity_poly.pdbx_strand_id
1 'polypeptide(L)'
;RMQADKYRGLQDYLVDMKEGQKDIYYITAENRKAAEGSPHLEVFRKKDIEVLYFTDAIDEWVAQSLTEFDGKKLVNAAKGDLDLGDLSKEEKKQQKEAKGQYQKFMKDFEEKMSATLKEVRVTTRLAESPCCLVADEGDLGANLERILKMTNQKVPDSKRILEINPDHPIIQKLNGIFEADSTNPKLADWYGVLVDQALLAEGSPIPEPAAYVSKVNKFLAEVLGG
;
A
#
# COMPACT_ATOMS: atom_id res chain seq x y z
N ARG A 1 -8.74 -20.08 -1.87
CA ARG A 1 -10.06 -20.06 -1.15
C ARG A 1 -9.83 -19.66 0.30
N MET A 2 -9.99 -18.38 0.63
CA MET A 2 -9.88 -17.88 2.01
C MET A 2 -11.17 -18.21 2.76
N GLN A 3 -11.26 -19.38 3.39
CA GLN A 3 -12.40 -19.68 4.28
C GLN A 3 -12.29 -18.82 5.55
N ALA A 4 -13.40 -18.21 5.96
CA ALA A 4 -13.52 -17.51 7.23
C ALA A 4 -13.31 -18.51 8.40
N ASP A 5 -12.63 -18.05 9.45
CA ASP A 5 -12.56 -18.68 10.78
C ASP A 5 -11.84 -20.04 10.93
N LYS A 6 -11.00 -20.44 9.97
CA LYS A 6 -10.04 -21.55 10.17
C LYS A 6 -8.61 -21.06 10.09
N TYR A 7 -7.83 -21.37 11.12
CA TYR A 7 -6.38 -21.24 11.09
C TYR A 7 -5.79 -22.11 9.99
N ARG A 8 -4.72 -21.62 9.39
CA ARG A 8 -4.00 -22.26 8.28
C ARG A 8 -2.60 -22.62 8.75
N GLY A 9 -2.22 -23.90 8.62
CA GLY A 9 -0.85 -24.33 8.88
C GLY A 9 0.09 -23.90 7.76
N LEU A 10 1.33 -23.55 8.09
CA LEU A 10 2.34 -23.20 7.08
C LEU A 10 2.63 -24.37 6.14
N GLN A 11 2.61 -25.62 6.64
CA GLN A 11 2.76 -26.80 5.78
C GLN A 11 1.64 -26.90 4.74
N ASP A 12 0.40 -26.60 5.12
CA ASP A 12 -0.74 -26.65 4.20
C ASP A 12 -0.64 -25.52 3.16
N TYR A 13 -0.14 -24.35 3.55
CA TYR A 13 0.15 -23.25 2.62
C TYR A 13 1.16 -23.71 1.55
N LEU A 14 2.23 -24.41 1.94
CA LEU A 14 3.24 -24.89 0.99
C LEU A 14 2.65 -25.83 -0.07
N VAL A 15 1.70 -26.68 0.32
CA VAL A 15 1.02 -27.62 -0.60
C VAL A 15 0.21 -26.89 -1.67
N ASP A 16 -0.39 -25.76 -1.31
CA ASP A 16 -1.27 -24.99 -2.20
C ASP A 16 -0.55 -23.79 -2.89
N MET A 17 0.78 -23.67 -2.75
CA MET A 17 1.57 -22.64 -3.43
C MET A 17 1.40 -22.72 -4.94
N LYS A 18 1.32 -21.56 -5.60
CA LYS A 18 1.27 -21.49 -7.06
C LYS A 18 2.61 -21.86 -7.67
N GLU A 19 2.56 -22.43 -8.88
CA GLU A 19 3.77 -22.66 -9.67
C GLU A 19 4.52 -21.34 -9.91
N GLY A 20 5.84 -21.32 -9.67
CA GLY A 20 6.67 -20.11 -9.77
C GLY A 20 6.62 -19.19 -8.54
N GLN A 21 5.78 -19.48 -7.55
CA GLN A 21 5.75 -18.76 -6.28
C GLN A 21 6.99 -19.11 -5.43
N LYS A 22 7.70 -18.08 -4.98
CA LYS A 22 8.97 -18.24 -4.24
C LYS A 22 8.81 -18.16 -2.73
N ASP A 23 7.87 -17.36 -2.25
CA ASP A 23 7.77 -16.97 -0.85
C ASP A 23 6.37 -17.23 -0.27
N ILE A 24 6.30 -17.25 1.06
CA ILE A 24 5.06 -17.26 1.83
C ILE A 24 4.67 -15.81 2.08
N TYR A 25 3.46 -15.43 1.68
CA TYR A 25 3.00 -14.05 1.82
C TYR A 25 2.07 -13.92 3.01
N TYR A 26 2.26 -12.86 3.79
CA TYR A 26 1.40 -12.51 4.89
C TYR A 26 1.10 -11.02 4.92
N ILE A 27 0.09 -10.61 5.67
CA ILE A 27 -0.16 -9.22 6.02
C ILE A 27 -0.54 -9.15 7.50
N THR A 28 -0.05 -8.12 8.18
CA THR A 28 -0.46 -7.80 9.54
C THR A 28 -1.53 -6.70 9.51
N ALA A 29 -2.57 -6.85 10.33
CA ALA A 29 -3.66 -5.89 10.41
C ALA A 29 -4.34 -5.93 11.80
N GLU A 30 -5.17 -4.94 12.11
CA GLU A 30 -5.90 -4.92 13.38
C GLU A 30 -6.92 -6.06 13.51
N ASN A 31 -7.52 -6.46 12.38
CA ASN A 31 -8.51 -7.52 12.32
C ASN A 31 -8.61 -8.04 10.88
N ARG A 32 -9.32 -9.16 10.73
CA ARG A 32 -9.49 -9.82 9.44
C ARG A 32 -10.11 -8.92 8.37
N LYS A 33 -11.12 -8.12 8.73
CA LYS A 33 -11.80 -7.24 7.78
C LYS A 33 -10.86 -6.15 7.24
N ALA A 34 -9.99 -5.61 8.10
CA ALA A 34 -8.95 -4.67 7.70
C ALA A 34 -7.93 -5.33 6.76
N ALA A 35 -7.52 -6.58 7.05
CA ALA A 35 -6.64 -7.33 6.15
C ALA A 35 -7.30 -7.57 4.77
N GLU A 36 -8.53 -8.08 4.74
CA GLU A 36 -9.28 -8.37 3.50
C GLU A 36 -9.54 -7.14 2.63
N GLY A 37 -9.76 -5.98 3.27
CA GLY A 37 -9.96 -4.70 2.60
C GLY A 37 -8.68 -4.02 2.12
N SER A 38 -7.51 -4.57 2.44
CA SER A 38 -6.23 -3.91 2.17
C SER A 38 -5.92 -3.86 0.66
N PRO A 39 -5.51 -2.70 0.11
CA PRO A 39 -5.13 -2.57 -1.30
C PRO A 39 -3.90 -3.42 -1.64
N HIS A 40 -3.06 -3.71 -0.65
CA HIS A 40 -1.88 -4.57 -0.78
C HIS A 40 -2.20 -6.00 -1.24
N LEU A 41 -3.44 -6.45 -1.10
CA LEU A 41 -3.87 -7.79 -1.49
C LEU A 41 -4.42 -7.87 -2.92
N GLU A 42 -4.54 -6.76 -3.65
CA GLU A 42 -5.16 -6.73 -4.98
C GLU A 42 -4.42 -7.62 -6.00
N VAL A 43 -3.10 -7.48 -6.13
CA VAL A 43 -2.32 -8.33 -7.05
C VAL A 43 -2.36 -9.81 -6.64
N PHE A 44 -2.38 -10.10 -5.35
CA PHE A 44 -2.46 -11.48 -4.84
C PHE A 44 -3.80 -12.11 -5.21
N ARG A 45 -4.90 -11.37 -5.03
CA ARG A 45 -6.24 -11.79 -5.47
C ARG A 45 -6.29 -12.00 -6.99
N LYS A 46 -5.74 -11.07 -7.77
CA LYS A 46 -5.67 -11.16 -9.24
C LYS A 46 -4.92 -12.41 -9.72
N LYS A 47 -3.86 -12.79 -9.02
CA LYS A 47 -3.01 -13.96 -9.35
C LYS A 47 -3.40 -15.23 -8.59
N ASP A 48 -4.49 -15.20 -7.82
CA ASP A 48 -4.96 -16.28 -6.94
C ASP A 48 -3.86 -16.80 -5.98
N ILE A 49 -2.98 -15.92 -5.51
CA ILE A 49 -1.95 -16.24 -4.51
C ILE A 49 -2.56 -16.10 -3.11
N GLU A 50 -2.40 -17.12 -2.28
CA GLU A 50 -2.84 -17.09 -0.89
C GLU A 50 -1.98 -16.10 -0.08
N VAL A 51 -2.61 -15.36 0.84
CA VAL A 51 -1.93 -14.47 1.79
C VAL A 51 -2.44 -14.79 3.19
N LEU A 52 -1.53 -15.03 4.12
CA LEU A 52 -1.85 -15.29 5.53
C LEU A 52 -2.19 -14.00 6.26
N TYR A 53 -3.24 -14.02 7.08
CA TYR A 53 -3.67 -12.86 7.85
C TYR A 53 -3.24 -13.00 9.30
N PHE A 54 -2.40 -12.06 9.72
CA PHE A 54 -1.88 -11.95 11.08
C PHE A 54 -2.61 -10.80 11.75
N THR A 55 -3.53 -11.13 12.64
CA THR A 55 -4.51 -10.17 13.19
C THR A 55 -4.38 -9.98 14.69
N ASP A 56 -3.59 -10.80 15.36
CA ASP A 56 -3.31 -10.64 16.77
C ASP A 56 -2.10 -9.72 16.97
N ALA A 57 -2.09 -8.96 18.06
CA ALA A 57 -0.99 -8.04 18.34
C ALA A 57 0.36 -8.79 18.37
N ILE A 58 0.39 -9.99 18.96
CA ILE A 58 1.60 -10.81 19.08
C ILE A 58 2.20 -11.19 17.71
N ASP A 59 1.38 -11.23 16.66
CA ASP A 59 1.81 -11.69 15.35
C ASP A 59 2.86 -10.78 14.72
N GLU A 60 2.90 -9.48 15.07
CA GLU A 60 3.95 -8.56 14.60
C GLU A 60 5.34 -9.02 15.04
N TRP A 61 5.48 -9.54 16.26
CA TRP A 61 6.75 -10.03 16.79
C TRP A 61 7.07 -11.45 16.29
N VAL A 62 6.03 -12.27 16.11
CA VAL A 62 6.18 -13.59 15.48
C VAL A 62 6.70 -13.43 14.06
N ALA A 63 6.08 -12.55 13.26
CA ALA A 63 6.46 -12.32 11.86
C ALA A 63 7.87 -11.74 11.70
N GLN A 64 8.33 -10.92 12.65
CA GLN A 64 9.71 -10.42 12.67
C GLN A 64 10.73 -11.51 13.01
N SER A 65 10.33 -12.51 13.79
CA SER A 65 11.22 -13.61 14.21
C SER A 65 11.20 -14.79 13.22
N LEU A 66 10.03 -15.08 12.65
CA LEU A 66 9.80 -16.16 11.70
C LEU A 66 10.03 -15.65 10.28
N THR A 67 11.30 -15.56 9.90
CA THR A 67 11.72 -15.04 8.58
C THR A 67 11.68 -16.08 7.46
N GLU A 68 11.73 -17.37 7.81
CA GLU A 68 11.73 -18.49 6.87
C GLU A 68 11.00 -19.72 7.42
N PHE A 69 10.35 -20.48 6.54
CA PHE A 69 9.78 -21.79 6.83
C PHE A 69 10.00 -22.72 5.64
N ASP A 70 10.61 -23.89 5.89
CA ASP A 70 10.93 -24.91 4.86
C ASP A 70 11.66 -24.33 3.61
N GLY A 71 12.64 -23.44 3.84
CA GLY A 71 13.41 -22.79 2.77
C GLY A 71 12.66 -21.68 2.01
N LYS A 72 11.46 -21.30 2.46
CA LYS A 72 10.65 -20.21 1.89
C LYS A 72 10.63 -19.02 2.82
N LYS A 73 10.94 -17.82 2.31
CA LYS A 73 10.88 -16.61 3.13
C LYS A 73 9.44 -16.23 3.43
N LEU A 74 9.21 -15.61 4.57
CA LEU A 74 7.95 -14.95 4.89
C LEU A 74 8.06 -13.47 4.49
N VAL A 75 7.18 -13.03 3.60
CA VAL A 75 7.19 -11.68 3.02
C VAL A 75 5.88 -10.96 3.36
N ASN A 76 6.01 -9.77 3.95
CA ASN A 76 4.87 -8.92 4.26
C ASN A 76 4.39 -8.20 2.98
N ALA A 77 3.13 -8.42 2.59
CA ALA A 77 2.51 -7.81 1.42
C ALA A 77 2.44 -6.27 1.47
N ALA A 78 2.52 -5.68 2.67
CA ALA A 78 2.44 -4.24 2.92
C ALA A 78 3.79 -3.56 3.21
N LYS A 79 4.92 -4.26 3.01
CA LYS A 79 6.27 -3.71 3.22
C LYS A 79 7.18 -3.90 2.01
N GLY A 80 8.13 -2.99 1.87
CA GLY A 80 9.23 -3.08 0.92
C GLY A 80 8.79 -3.22 -0.53
N ASP A 81 9.70 -3.74 -1.35
CA ASP A 81 9.43 -4.08 -2.74
C ASP A 81 8.74 -5.43 -2.82
N LEU A 82 7.57 -5.46 -3.48
CA LEU A 82 6.89 -6.73 -3.71
C LEU A 82 7.45 -7.42 -4.96
N ASP A 83 8.11 -8.56 -4.75
CA ASP A 83 8.50 -9.47 -5.82
C ASP A 83 7.67 -10.76 -5.75
N LEU A 84 6.78 -10.95 -6.73
CA LEU A 84 6.01 -12.20 -6.88
C LEU A 84 6.76 -13.28 -7.68
N GLY A 85 8.07 -13.11 -7.85
CA GLY A 85 8.92 -14.01 -8.60
C GLY A 85 8.60 -14.00 -10.08
N ASP A 86 8.53 -15.19 -10.67
CA ASP A 86 8.27 -15.35 -12.11
C ASP A 86 6.88 -14.87 -12.52
N LEU A 87 5.95 -14.79 -11.56
CA LEU A 87 4.59 -14.31 -11.76
C LEU A 87 4.52 -12.81 -12.06
N SER A 88 5.61 -12.05 -11.88
CA SER A 88 5.64 -10.58 -12.09
C SER A 88 6.57 -10.10 -13.20
N LYS A 89 7.14 -10.99 -14.03
CA LYS A 89 8.16 -10.61 -15.04
C LYS A 89 7.67 -9.59 -16.07
N GLU A 90 6.46 -9.77 -16.60
CA GLU A 90 5.89 -8.86 -17.59
C GLU A 90 5.49 -7.51 -16.98
N GLU A 91 4.89 -7.56 -15.78
CA GLU A 91 4.53 -6.37 -14.99
C GLU A 91 5.76 -5.54 -14.63
N LYS A 92 6.89 -6.17 -14.29
CA LYS A 92 8.17 -5.47 -14.05
C LYS A 92 8.69 -4.72 -15.28
N LYS A 93 8.39 -5.19 -16.49
CA LYS A 93 8.74 -4.46 -17.73
C LYS A 93 7.83 -3.24 -17.90
N GLN A 94 6.52 -3.42 -17.74
CA GLN A 94 5.53 -2.34 -17.82
C GLN A 94 5.81 -1.26 -16.75
N GLN A 95 6.19 -1.67 -15.54
CA GLN A 95 6.56 -0.76 -14.45
C GLN A 95 7.76 0.12 -14.82
N LYS A 96 8.78 -0.42 -15.51
CA LYS A 96 9.93 0.38 -15.95
C LYS A 96 9.53 1.44 -16.97
N GLU A 97 8.64 1.10 -17.90
CA GLU A 97 8.13 2.03 -18.91
C GLU A 97 7.28 3.13 -18.24
N ALA A 98 6.35 2.75 -17.37
CA ALA A 98 5.53 3.68 -16.59
C ALA A 98 6.38 4.58 -15.68
N LYS A 99 7.46 4.06 -15.08
CA LYS A 99 8.37 4.87 -14.24
C LYS A 99 8.95 6.05 -15.01
N GLY A 100 9.30 5.85 -16.28
CA GLY A 100 9.78 6.92 -17.15
C GLY A 100 8.70 7.95 -17.47
N GLN A 101 7.50 7.48 -17.81
CA GLN A 101 6.36 8.34 -18.16
C GLN A 101 5.94 9.25 -16.99
N TYR A 102 5.82 8.69 -15.78
CA TYR A 102 5.33 9.41 -14.60
C TYR A 102 6.44 10.10 -13.79
N GLN A 103 7.69 10.08 -14.25
CA GLN A 103 8.84 10.54 -13.45
C GLN A 103 8.68 11.97 -12.92
N LYS A 104 8.23 12.90 -13.78
CA LYS A 104 8.05 14.32 -13.40
C LYS A 104 6.90 14.50 -12.43
N PHE A 105 5.79 13.80 -12.66
CA PHE A 105 4.61 13.81 -11.80
C PHE A 105 4.92 13.25 -10.40
N MET A 106 5.62 12.11 -10.33
CA MET A 106 6.03 11.52 -9.05
C MET A 106 6.93 12.48 -8.27
N LYS A 107 7.87 13.15 -8.94
CA LYS A 107 8.75 14.14 -8.31
C LYS A 107 7.96 15.33 -7.76
N ASP A 108 7.00 15.87 -8.52
CA ASP A 108 6.12 16.95 -8.07
C ASP A 108 5.25 16.53 -6.87
N PHE A 109 4.72 15.31 -6.90
CA PHE A 109 3.96 14.73 -5.79
C PHE A 109 4.84 14.64 -4.53
N GLU A 110 6.02 14.04 -4.65
CA GLU A 110 6.97 13.88 -3.56
C GLU A 110 7.38 15.23 -2.95
N GLU A 111 7.68 16.24 -3.79
CA GLU A 111 8.05 17.59 -3.33
C GLU A 111 6.91 18.23 -2.52
N LYS A 112 5.68 18.22 -3.05
CA LYS A 112 4.51 18.82 -2.38
C LYS A 112 4.07 18.06 -1.12
N MET A 113 4.40 16.77 -1.01
CA MET A 113 4.04 15.91 0.12
C MET A 113 5.25 15.48 0.96
N SER A 114 6.38 16.17 0.82
CA SER A 114 7.65 15.84 1.47
C SER A 114 7.62 15.88 2.99
N ALA A 115 6.63 16.56 3.58
CA ALA A 115 6.38 16.52 5.03
C ALA A 115 5.91 15.13 5.50
N THR A 116 5.21 14.37 4.64
CA THR A 116 4.55 13.10 4.98
C THR A 116 5.20 11.90 4.29
N LEU A 117 5.67 12.08 3.05
CA LEU A 117 6.20 11.01 2.21
C LEU A 117 7.73 11.06 2.12
N LYS A 118 8.33 9.87 2.04
CA LYS A 118 9.75 9.65 1.78
C LYS A 118 10.03 9.56 0.28
N GLU A 119 9.17 8.88 -0.45
CA GLU A 119 9.32 8.59 -1.87
C GLU A 119 7.94 8.40 -2.51
N VAL A 120 7.81 8.76 -3.79
CA VAL A 120 6.68 8.37 -4.64
C VAL A 120 7.16 7.49 -5.79
N ARG A 121 6.55 6.32 -5.99
CA ARG A 121 6.94 5.37 -7.04
C ARG A 121 5.76 4.66 -7.68
N VAL A 122 5.94 4.20 -8.92
CA VAL A 122 4.96 3.35 -9.61
C VAL A 122 4.96 1.94 -9.04
N THR A 123 3.78 1.31 -9.01
CA THR A 123 3.62 -0.07 -8.55
C THR A 123 2.82 -0.93 -9.51
N THR A 124 3.03 -2.23 -9.38
CA THR A 124 2.25 -3.29 -10.04
C THR A 124 1.44 -4.09 -9.02
N ARG A 125 1.50 -3.74 -7.73
CA ARG A 125 0.76 -4.44 -6.66
C ARG A 125 -0.73 -4.10 -6.63
N LEU A 126 -1.10 -2.98 -7.26
CA LEU A 126 -2.46 -2.45 -7.28
C LEU A 126 -3.13 -2.78 -8.61
N ALA A 127 -4.42 -3.09 -8.55
CA ALA A 127 -5.28 -3.33 -9.70
C ALA A 127 -6.42 -2.31 -9.75
N GLU A 128 -7.10 -2.09 -8.63
CA GLU A 128 -8.29 -1.24 -8.52
C GLU A 128 -8.03 0.04 -7.75
N SER A 129 -7.07 0.06 -6.82
CA SER A 129 -6.77 1.25 -6.04
C SER A 129 -5.86 2.24 -6.79
N PRO A 130 -6.02 3.56 -6.58
CA PRO A 130 -5.15 4.58 -7.16
C PRO A 130 -3.74 4.57 -6.56
N CYS A 131 -3.63 4.33 -5.27
CA CYS A 131 -2.37 4.33 -4.54
C CYS A 131 -2.49 3.59 -3.20
N CYS A 132 -1.34 3.23 -2.63
CA CYS A 132 -1.22 2.71 -1.27
C CYS A 132 0.06 3.21 -0.61
N LEU A 133 0.11 3.17 0.72
CA LEU A 133 1.31 3.49 1.49
C LEU A 133 2.03 2.21 1.87
N VAL A 134 3.36 2.23 1.74
CA VAL A 134 4.22 1.10 2.03
C VAL A 134 5.32 1.57 2.98
N ALA A 135 5.59 0.78 4.01
CA ALA A 135 6.77 0.97 4.85
C ALA A 135 7.99 0.32 4.18
N ASP A 136 9.16 0.94 4.32
CA ASP A 136 10.42 0.37 3.84
C ASP A 136 10.74 -0.95 4.57
N GLU A 137 11.64 -1.79 4.02
CA GLU A 137 11.92 -3.13 4.57
C GLU A 137 12.38 -3.10 6.04
N GLY A 138 13.13 -2.08 6.42
CA GLY A 138 13.63 -1.87 7.79
C GLY A 138 12.72 -1.04 8.70
N ASP A 139 11.66 -0.44 8.15
CA ASP A 139 10.80 0.49 8.90
C ASP A 139 9.63 -0.24 9.58
N LEU A 140 8.96 0.42 10.52
CA LEU A 140 7.78 -0.15 11.17
C LEU A 140 6.59 -0.14 10.20
N GLY A 141 5.83 -1.24 10.19
CA GLY A 141 4.57 -1.28 9.45
C GLY A 141 3.47 -0.50 10.17
N ALA A 142 2.42 -0.11 9.46
CA ALA A 142 1.30 0.66 10.00
C ALA A 142 0.66 0.01 11.24
N ASN A 143 0.44 -1.32 11.20
CA ASN A 143 -0.18 -2.04 12.31
C ASN A 143 0.70 -2.08 13.57
N LEU A 144 2.02 -2.31 13.43
CA LEU A 144 2.95 -2.23 14.55
C LEU A 144 3.03 -0.82 15.14
N GLU A 145 3.09 0.21 14.31
CA GLU A 145 3.06 1.59 14.80
C GLU A 145 1.81 1.90 15.62
N ARG A 146 0.64 1.43 15.15
CA ARG A 146 -0.62 1.56 15.88
C ARG A 146 -0.53 0.89 17.25
N ILE A 147 -0.02 -0.34 17.33
CA ILE A 147 0.17 -1.08 18.60
C ILE A 147 1.09 -0.32 19.56
N LEU A 148 2.21 0.22 19.07
CA LEU A 148 3.15 1.00 19.88
C LEU A 148 2.53 2.29 20.40
N LYS A 149 1.76 3.02 19.56
CA LYS A 149 1.02 4.21 19.98
C LYS A 149 -0.01 3.89 21.06
N MET A 150 -0.77 2.80 20.90
CA MET A 150 -1.78 2.35 21.88
C MET A 150 -1.16 1.96 23.24
N THR A 151 0.08 1.47 23.22
CA THR A 151 0.84 1.12 24.43
C THR A 151 1.67 2.28 24.98
N ASN A 152 1.44 3.49 24.46
CA ASN A 152 2.12 4.73 24.87
C ASN A 152 3.65 4.66 24.73
N GLN A 153 4.14 3.79 23.84
CA GLN A 153 5.55 3.67 23.50
C GLN A 153 5.94 4.70 22.43
N LYS A 154 7.23 5.06 22.40
CA LYS A 154 7.75 5.96 21.38
C LYS A 154 7.79 5.25 20.03
N VAL A 155 7.14 5.86 19.04
CA VAL A 155 7.22 5.42 17.65
C VAL A 155 8.26 6.28 16.92
N PRO A 156 9.24 5.67 16.25
CA PRO A 156 10.15 6.39 15.36
C PRO A 156 9.35 7.19 14.32
N ASP A 157 9.80 8.41 14.03
CA ASP A 157 9.26 9.18 12.91
C ASP A 157 9.75 8.53 11.62
N SER A 158 8.87 7.78 10.95
CA SER A 158 9.17 7.10 9.69
C SER A 158 8.19 7.52 8.61
N LYS A 159 8.71 8.21 7.60
CA LYS A 159 7.93 8.60 6.42
C LYS A 159 7.65 7.39 5.55
N ARG A 160 6.49 7.38 4.90
CA ARG A 160 6.03 6.28 4.04
C ARG A 160 6.46 6.47 2.59
N ILE A 161 6.51 5.36 1.87
CA ILE A 161 6.60 5.36 0.40
C ILE A 161 5.18 5.32 -0.14
N LEU A 162 4.81 6.27 -1.00
CA LEU A 162 3.55 6.22 -1.72
C LEU A 162 3.75 5.47 -3.04
N GLU A 163 3.04 4.37 -3.18
CA GLU A 163 2.98 3.63 -4.41
C GLU A 163 1.75 4.03 -5.23
N ILE A 164 1.94 4.45 -6.49
CA ILE A 164 0.85 4.86 -7.39
C ILE A 164 0.59 3.81 -8.47
N ASN A 165 -0.68 3.62 -8.80
CA ASN A 165 -1.13 2.75 -9.89
C ASN A 165 -1.26 3.54 -11.20
N PRO A 166 -0.34 3.37 -12.17
CA PRO A 166 -0.37 4.12 -13.43
C PRO A 166 -1.58 3.77 -14.32
N ASP A 167 -2.24 2.64 -14.08
CA ASP A 167 -3.41 2.20 -14.83
C ASP A 167 -4.71 2.77 -14.25
N HIS A 168 -4.66 3.37 -13.06
CA HIS A 168 -5.85 3.90 -12.41
C HIS A 168 -6.30 5.24 -13.03
N PRO A 169 -7.58 5.42 -13.38
CA PRO A 169 -8.06 6.64 -14.04
C PRO A 169 -7.79 7.95 -13.27
N ILE A 170 -7.78 7.90 -11.93
CA ILE A 170 -7.44 9.08 -11.11
C ILE A 170 -5.98 9.49 -11.34
N ILE A 171 -5.05 8.53 -11.34
CA ILE A 171 -3.62 8.82 -11.51
C ILE A 171 -3.34 9.36 -12.92
N GLN A 172 -3.97 8.76 -13.94
CA GLN A 172 -3.86 9.23 -15.32
C GLN A 172 -4.38 10.66 -15.49
N LYS A 173 -5.55 10.98 -14.91
CA LYS A 173 -6.12 12.33 -14.97
C LYS A 173 -5.28 13.36 -14.21
N LEU A 174 -4.78 13.01 -13.02
CA LEU A 174 -3.90 13.89 -12.26
C LEU A 174 -2.60 14.17 -13.00
N ASN A 175 -1.98 13.16 -13.61
CA ASN A 175 -0.81 13.35 -14.46
C ASN A 175 -1.12 14.26 -15.65
N GLY A 176 -2.26 14.09 -16.31
CA GLY A 176 -2.68 14.97 -17.41
C GLY A 176 -2.89 16.43 -16.97
N ILE A 177 -3.45 16.66 -15.78
CA ILE A 177 -3.59 18.02 -15.23
C ILE A 177 -2.21 18.62 -14.90
N PHE A 178 -1.32 17.83 -14.32
CA PHE A 178 0.06 18.23 -14.05
C PHE A 178 0.83 18.56 -15.33
N GLU A 179 0.69 17.75 -16.38
CA GLU A 179 1.33 18.00 -17.68
C GLU A 179 0.82 19.27 -18.37
N ALA A 180 -0.47 19.58 -18.20
CA ALA A 180 -1.07 20.80 -18.72
C ALA A 180 -0.64 22.05 -17.92
N ASP A 181 -0.60 21.94 -16.59
CA ASP A 181 -0.17 23.01 -15.68
C ASP A 181 0.36 22.46 -14.34
N SER A 182 1.68 22.30 -14.27
CA SER A 182 2.38 21.88 -13.03
C SER A 182 2.26 22.87 -11.87
N THR A 183 1.84 24.10 -12.13
CA THR A 183 1.62 25.13 -11.10
C THR A 183 0.18 25.18 -10.60
N ASN A 184 -0.69 24.31 -11.11
CA ASN A 184 -2.10 24.28 -10.75
C ASN A 184 -2.25 24.12 -9.22
N PRO A 185 -2.90 25.09 -8.53
CA PRO A 185 -2.97 25.10 -7.08
C PRO A 185 -3.76 23.91 -6.50
N LYS A 186 -4.59 23.23 -7.31
CA LYS A 186 -5.38 22.07 -6.88
C LYS A 186 -4.55 20.79 -6.76
N LEU A 187 -3.37 20.70 -7.37
CA LEU A 187 -2.52 19.50 -7.31
C LEU A 187 -2.19 19.11 -5.87
N ALA A 188 -1.82 20.07 -5.03
CA ALA A 188 -1.51 19.82 -3.62
C ALA A 188 -2.75 19.31 -2.84
N ASP A 189 -3.94 19.83 -3.13
CA ASP A 189 -5.18 19.37 -2.49
C ASP A 189 -5.49 17.91 -2.89
N TRP A 190 -5.38 17.56 -4.18
CA TRP A 190 -5.64 16.21 -4.67
C TRP A 190 -4.62 15.19 -4.15
N TYR A 191 -3.34 15.55 -4.16
CA TYR A 191 -2.28 14.70 -3.60
C TYR A 191 -2.51 14.43 -2.12
N GLY A 192 -2.88 15.47 -1.35
CA GLY A 192 -3.20 15.33 0.06
C GLY A 192 -4.38 14.38 0.29
N VAL A 193 -5.47 14.53 -0.48
CA VAL A 193 -6.62 13.62 -0.38
C VAL A 193 -6.26 12.18 -0.71
N LEU A 194 -5.41 11.94 -1.72
CA LEU A 194 -4.94 10.58 -2.03
C LEU A 194 -4.10 9.99 -0.89
N VAL A 195 -3.21 10.77 -0.28
CA VAL A 195 -2.41 10.33 0.87
C VAL A 195 -3.30 10.02 2.07
N ASP A 196 -4.26 10.90 2.38
CA ASP A 196 -5.21 10.70 3.49
C ASP A 196 -6.09 9.44 3.27
N GLN A 197 -6.54 9.21 2.03
CA GLN A 197 -7.27 7.98 1.67
C GLN A 197 -6.39 6.74 1.80
N ALA A 198 -5.12 6.82 1.40
CA ALA A 198 -4.19 5.71 1.55
C ALA A 198 -3.90 5.38 3.03
N LEU A 199 -3.78 6.40 3.90
CA LEU A 199 -3.70 6.23 5.36
C LEU A 199 -4.92 5.50 5.90
N LEU A 200 -6.13 5.93 5.50
CA LEU A 200 -7.36 5.26 5.92
C LEU A 200 -7.41 3.79 5.46
N ALA A 201 -6.97 3.51 4.22
CA ALA A 201 -6.99 2.17 3.65
C ALA A 201 -6.06 1.18 4.36
N GLU A 202 -4.95 1.65 4.94
CA GLU A 202 -4.07 0.83 5.78
C GLU A 202 -4.44 0.83 7.28
N GLY A 203 -5.51 1.54 7.66
CA GLY A 203 -5.99 1.64 9.04
C GLY A 203 -5.24 2.67 9.90
N SER A 204 -4.46 3.55 9.28
CA SER A 204 -3.76 4.65 9.96
C SER A 204 -4.72 5.83 10.20
N PRO A 205 -4.54 6.58 11.32
CA PRO A 205 -5.31 7.80 11.55
C PRO A 205 -4.87 8.90 10.57
N ILE A 206 -5.83 9.69 10.09
CA ILE A 206 -5.53 10.94 9.37
C ILE A 206 -5.07 11.98 10.39
N PRO A 207 -3.92 12.66 10.18
CA PRO A 207 -3.42 13.70 11.08
C PRO A 207 -4.38 14.89 11.24
N GLU A 208 -5.00 15.33 10.14
CA GLU A 208 -5.90 16.49 10.09
C GLU A 208 -7.28 16.11 9.50
N PRO A 209 -8.14 15.37 10.24
CA PRO A 209 -9.41 14.87 9.70
C PRO A 209 -10.35 15.97 9.20
N ALA A 210 -10.39 17.12 9.87
CA ALA A 210 -11.22 18.24 9.46
C ALA A 210 -10.76 18.84 8.11
N ALA A 211 -9.44 18.93 7.90
CA ALA A 211 -8.88 19.40 6.63
C ALA A 211 -9.18 18.42 5.49
N TYR A 212 -9.05 17.11 5.74
CA TYR A 212 -9.44 16.07 4.77
C TYR A 212 -10.90 16.21 4.35
N VAL A 213 -11.83 16.25 5.32
CA VAL A 213 -13.28 16.40 5.05
C VAL A 213 -13.56 17.69 4.27
N SER A 214 -12.92 18.80 4.65
CA SER A 214 -13.08 20.08 3.94
C SER A 214 -12.64 20.00 2.49
N LYS A 215 -11.51 19.34 2.19
CA LYS A 215 -11.01 19.14 0.82
C LYS A 215 -11.95 18.25 0.00
N VAL A 216 -12.41 17.14 0.58
CA VAL A 216 -13.36 16.24 -0.08
C VAL A 216 -14.67 16.96 -0.40
N ASN A 217 -15.22 17.73 0.55
CA ASN A 217 -16.44 18.50 0.33
C ASN A 217 -16.27 19.56 -0.76
N LYS A 218 -15.12 20.23 -0.82
CA LYS A 218 -14.78 21.18 -1.90
C LYS A 218 -14.82 20.48 -3.25
N PHE A 219 -14.22 19.30 -3.38
CA PHE A 219 -14.25 18.54 -4.64
C PHE A 219 -15.65 18.04 -5.01
N LEU A 220 -16.44 17.59 -4.02
CA LEU A 220 -17.82 17.19 -4.26
C LEU A 220 -18.66 18.36 -4.78
N ALA A 221 -18.49 19.56 -4.20
CA ALA A 221 -19.19 20.76 -4.66
C ALA A 221 -18.84 21.08 -6.12
N GLU A 222 -17.55 21.07 -6.48
CA GLU A 222 -17.09 21.34 -7.86
C GLU A 222 -17.69 20.35 -8.87
N VAL A 223 -17.79 19.07 -8.53
CA VAL A 223 -18.37 18.05 -9.41
C VAL A 223 -19.89 18.19 -9.54
N LEU A 224 -20.57 18.62 -8.47
CA LEU A 224 -22.01 18.82 -8.46
C LEU A 224 -22.47 20.18 -9.03
N GLY A 225 -21.53 20.98 -9.56
CA GLY A 225 -21.82 22.28 -10.19
C GLY A 225 -21.95 23.44 -9.20
N GLY A 226 -21.31 23.35 -8.04
CA GLY A 226 -21.06 24.47 -7.13
C GLY A 226 -19.93 25.37 -7.59
#